data_AF-B4W1G4-F1
#
_entry.id   AF-B4W1G4-F1
#
_cell.length_a   1.000
_cell.length_b   1.000
_cell.length_c   1.000
_cell.angle_alpha   90.00
_cell.angle_beta   90.00
_cell.angle_gamma   90.00
#
_symmetry.space_group_name_H-M   'P 1'
#
loop_
_entity.id
_entity.type
_entity.pdbx_description
1 polymer ?
#
loop_
_entity_poly.entity_id
_entity_poly.type
_entity_poly.pdbx_seq_one_letter_code
_entity_poly.pdbx_strand_id
1 'polypeptide(L)' 'MTLDQHDLDGIAKITVKILPTPEFEALLIAAGYSKMGTAPAKGNRIKVWWVHTSFRRIEAIYSPDGAVAITAYHVT' A
#
# COMPACT_ATOMS: atom_id res chain seq x y z
N MET A 1 -7.23 1.88 -10.36
CA MET A 1 -6.32 0.74 -10.14
C MET A 1 -5.03 1.12 -10.80
N THR A 2 -4.02 1.40 -10.00
CA THR A 2 -2.80 2.14 -10.36
C THR A 2 -1.65 1.76 -9.42
N LEU A 3 -1.61 0.50 -8.96
CA LEU A 3 -0.55 0.01 -8.07
C LEU A 3 0.82 -0.05 -8.76
N ASP A 4 0.84 -0.13 -10.08
CA ASP A 4 2.00 -0.13 -10.96
C ASP A 4 2.58 1.27 -11.26
N GLN A 5 1.93 2.33 -10.80
CA GLN A 5 2.31 3.70 -11.18
C GLN A 5 3.38 4.34 -10.29
N HIS A 6 3.59 3.82 -9.09
CA HIS A 6 4.47 4.43 -8.11
C HIS A 6 5.55 3.46 -7.66
N ASP A 7 6.79 3.95 -7.60
CA ASP A 7 7.87 3.23 -6.96
C ASP A 7 7.77 3.42 -5.44
N LEU A 8 8.01 2.33 -4.71
CA LEU A 8 7.98 2.30 -3.25
C LEU A 8 9.39 1.99 -2.74
N ASP A 9 9.90 2.86 -1.86
CA ASP A 9 11.23 2.72 -1.26
C ASP A 9 11.36 1.34 -0.58
N GLY A 10 12.44 0.60 -0.85
CA GLY A 10 12.70 -0.71 -0.25
C GLY A 10 11.92 -1.89 -0.85
N ILE A 11 11.04 -1.67 -1.83
CA ILE A 11 10.26 -2.72 -2.50
C ILE A 11 10.62 -2.74 -4.00
N ALA A 12 10.74 -3.93 -4.58
CA ALA A 12 10.90 -4.06 -6.02
C ALA A 12 9.70 -3.44 -6.76
N LYS A 13 9.95 -2.83 -7.93
CA LYS A 13 8.90 -2.17 -8.71
C LYS A 13 7.73 -3.13 -8.96
N ILE A 14 6.55 -2.74 -8.52
CA ILE A 14 5.31 -3.49 -8.78
C ILE A 14 4.92 -3.23 -10.23
N THR A 15 4.71 -4.29 -11.01
CA THR A 15 4.37 -4.19 -12.45
C THR A 15 2.90 -4.52 -12.74
N VAL A 16 2.12 -4.83 -11.72
CA VAL A 16 0.69 -5.18 -11.83
C VAL A 16 -0.20 -4.08 -11.26
N LYS A 17 -1.39 -3.89 -11.84
CA LYS A 17 -2.29 -2.78 -11.50
C LYS A 17 -2.97 -2.93 -10.14
N ILE A 18 -3.05 -4.15 -9.63
CA ILE A 18 -3.60 -4.55 -8.32
C ILE A 18 -2.86 -5.78 -7.82
N LEU A 19 -2.91 -6.01 -6.51
CA LEU A 19 -2.46 -7.25 -5.86
C LEU A 19 -3.47 -7.69 -4.80
N PRO A 20 -3.62 -8.99 -4.52
CA PRO A 20 -4.28 -9.46 -3.31
C PRO A 20 -3.67 -8.80 -2.08
N THR A 21 -4.51 -8.37 -1.15
CA THR A 21 -4.06 -7.67 0.08
C THR A 21 -2.97 -8.44 0.83
N PRO A 22 -3.08 -9.77 1.08
CA PRO A 22 -2.04 -10.50 1.79
C PRO A 22 -0.69 -10.46 1.07
N GLU A 23 -0.68 -10.53 -0.26
CA GLU A 23 0.54 -10.48 -1.06
C GLU A 23 1.18 -9.10 -1.00
N PHE A 24 0.38 -8.04 -1.14
CA PHE A 24 0.88 -6.67 -1.05
C PHE A 24 1.39 -6.32 0.36
N GLU A 25 0.67 -6.68 1.41
CA GLU A 25 1.10 -6.45 2.78
C GLU A 25 2.38 -7.25 3.11
N ALA A 26 2.53 -8.47 2.57
CA ALA A 26 3.76 -9.25 2.73
C ALA A 26 4.99 -8.55 2.13
N LEU A 27 4.85 -7.88 0.98
CA LEU A 27 5.94 -7.09 0.37
C LEU A 27 6.38 -5.93 1.28
N LEU A 28 5.40 -5.20 1.84
CA LEU A 28 5.67 -4.09 2.75
C LEU A 28 6.36 -4.56 4.03
N ILE A 29 5.86 -5.63 4.64
CA ILE A 29 6.45 -6.21 5.86
C ILE A 29 7.87 -6.72 5.59
N ALA A 30 8.09 -7.39 4.46
CA ALA A 30 9.43 -7.86 4.06
C ALA A 30 10.42 -6.71 3.84
N ALA A 31 9.93 -5.54 3.40
CA ALA A 31 10.71 -4.32 3.26
C ALA A 31 10.85 -3.51 4.57
N GLY A 32 10.38 -4.03 5.71
CA GLY A 32 10.54 -3.41 7.03
C GLY A 32 9.46 -2.38 7.39
N TYR A 33 8.40 -2.25 6.58
CA TYR A 33 7.27 -1.38 6.93
C TYR A 33 6.38 -1.99 8.01
N SER A 34 5.76 -1.12 8.79
CA SER A 34 4.76 -1.48 9.80
C SER A 34 3.47 -0.71 9.58
N LYS A 35 2.34 -1.36 9.87
CA LYS A 35 1.01 -0.77 9.72
C LYS A 35 0.77 0.27 10.81
N MET A 36 0.53 1.52 10.43
CA MET A 36 0.30 2.63 11.36
C MET A 36 -1.18 2.79 11.72
N GLY A 37 -2.08 2.58 10.76
CA GLY A 37 -3.51 2.74 10.98
C GLY A 37 -4.32 2.72 9.69
N THR A 38 -5.64 2.83 9.84
CA THR A 38 -6.59 2.74 8.73
C THR A 38 -7.65 3.84 8.79
N ALA A 39 -8.16 4.25 7.64
CA ALA A 39 -9.28 5.19 7.53
C ALA A 39 -10.15 4.91 6.29
N PRO A 40 -11.39 5.42 6.23
CA PRO A 40 -12.17 5.41 5.00
C PRO A 40 -11.52 6.26 3.90
N ALA A 41 -11.68 5.81 2.66
CA ALA A 41 -11.31 6.54 1.44
C ALA A 41 -12.52 6.66 0.49
N LYS A 42 -12.39 7.53 -0.51
CA LYS A 42 -13.45 7.81 -1.49
C LYS A 42 -13.98 6.52 -2.14
N GLY A 43 -15.30 6.39 -2.23
CA GLY A 43 -15.96 5.24 -2.83
C GLY A 43 -15.98 4.01 -1.94
N ASN A 44 -16.12 4.20 -0.62
CA ASN A 44 -16.16 3.14 0.39
C ASN A 44 -14.89 2.27 0.42
N ARG A 45 -13.75 2.83 -0.01
CA ARG A 45 -12.47 2.14 -0.03
C ARG A 45 -11.79 2.23 1.33
N ILE A 46 -10.83 1.35 1.56
CA ILE A 46 -10.05 1.36 2.79
C ILE A 46 -8.70 2.01 2.48
N LYS A 47 -8.30 2.96 3.30
CA LYS A 47 -6.97 3.55 3.30
C LYS A 47 -6.19 3.00 4.47
N VAL A 48 -4.92 2.67 4.25
CA VAL A 48 -3.98 2.23 5.27
C VAL A 48 -2.68 3.00 5.13
N TRP A 49 -2.11 3.40 6.25
CA TRP A 49 -0.77 3.98 6.27
C TRP A 49 0.26 3.00 6.80
N TRP A 50 1.43 3.01 6.17
CA TRP A 50 2.56 2.14 6.46
C TRP A 50 3.79 2.99 6.73
N VAL A 51 4.45 2.76 7.86
CA VAL A 51 5.61 3.55 8.31
C VAL A 51 6.86 2.69 8.37
N HIS A 52 8.00 3.32 8.11
CA HIS A 52 9.34 2.75 8.23
C HIS A 52 10.21 3.75 9.00
N THR A 53 11.25 3.26 9.67
CA THR A 53 12.22 4.09 10.43
C THR A 53 13.17 4.91 9.55
N SER A 54 13.15 4.72 8.22
CA SER A 54 14.18 5.22 7.30
C SER A 54 13.60 5.65 5.96
N PHE A 55 12.55 4.97 5.50
CA PHE A 55 11.84 5.34 4.29
C PHE A 55 10.61 6.19 4.56
N ARG A 56 10.15 6.90 3.52
CA ARG A 56 8.93 7.70 3.61
C ARG A 56 7.72 6.81 3.85
N ARG A 57 6.76 7.32 4.61
CA ARG A 57 5.47 6.66 4.87
C ARG A 57 4.75 6.39 3.55
N ILE A 58 4.09 5.23 3.46
CA ILE A 58 3.27 4.83 2.31
C ILE A 58 1.80 4.94 2.71
N GLU A 59 1.00 5.53 1.83
CA GLU A 59 -0.46 5.41 1.87
C GLU A 59 -0.89 4.41 0.82
N ALA A 60 -1.63 3.38 1.23
CA ALA A 60 -2.18 2.35 0.36
C ALA A 60 -3.71 2.41 0.40
N ILE A 61 -4.34 2.26 -0.76
CA ILE A 61 -5.80 2.21 -0.93
C ILE A 61 -6.18 0.81 -1.37
N TYR A 62 -7.14 0.20 -0.66
CA TYR A 62 -7.66 -1.13 -0.90
C TYR A 62 -9.10 -1.06 -1.40
N SER A 63 -9.58 -2.17 -1.96
CA SER A 63 -10.99 -2.35 -2.34
C SER A 63 -11.92 -2.22 -1.13
N PRO A 64 -13.22 -1.96 -1.35
CA PRO A 64 -14.19 -1.83 -0.26
C PRO A 64 -14.31 -3.06 0.65
N ASP A 65 -14.11 -4.25 0.09
CA ASP A 65 -14.06 -5.53 0.81
C ASP A 65 -12.67 -5.84 1.41
N GLY A 66 -11.68 -4.98 1.17
CA GLY A 66 -10.29 -5.18 1.60
C GLY A 66 -9.56 -6.33 0.91
N ALA A 67 -10.12 -6.92 -0.15
CA ALA A 67 -9.55 -8.09 -0.80
C ALA A 67 -8.28 -7.78 -1.62
N VAL A 68 -8.20 -6.58 -2.21
CA VAL A 68 -7.08 -6.19 -3.08
C VAL A 68 -6.55 -4.79 -2.77
N ALA A 69 -5.23 -4.61 -2.92
CA ALA A 69 -4.57 -3.32 -2.98
C ALA A 69 -4.73 -2.71 -4.39
N ILE A 70 -5.23 -1.47 -4.45
CA ILE A 70 -5.60 -0.76 -5.69
C ILE A 70 -4.51 0.22 -6.12
N THR A 71 -3.89 0.90 -5.15
CA THR A 71 -2.77 1.84 -5.37
C THR A 71 -2.03 2.04 -4.06
N ALA A 72 -0.76 2.43 -4.16
CA ALA A 72 0.06 2.82 -3.04
C ALA A 72 1.05 3.90 -3.49
N TYR A 73 1.34 4.86 -2.64
CA TYR A 73 2.31 5.93 -2.93
C TYR A 73 2.91 6.51 -1.64
N HIS A 74 4.07 7.14 -1.77
CA HIS A 74 4.65 7.86 -0.66
C HIS A 74 3.87 9.12 -0.32
N VAL A 75 3.71 9.35 0.98
CA VAL A 75 3.20 10.59 1.54
C VAL A 75 4.28 11.25 2.37
N THR A 76 4.41 12.57 2.23
CA THR A 76 5.28 13.42 3.05
C THR A 76 4.77 13.55 4.48
#